data_AF-A0A9E1RJC1-F1
#
_entry.id   AF-A0A9E1RJC1-F1
#
_cell.length_a   1.000
_cell.length_b   1.000
_cell.length_c   1.000
_cell.angle_alpha   90.00
_cell.angle_beta   90.00
_cell.angle_gamma   90.00
#
_symmetry.space_group_name_H-M   'P 1'
#
loop_
_entity.id
_entity.type
_entity.pdbx_description
1 polymer ?
#
loop_
_entity_poly.entity_id
_entity_poly.type
_entity_poly.pdbx_seq_one_letter_code
_entity_poly.pdbx_strand_id
1 'polypeptide(L)'
;MAEAPRNPCVSCAAAAAEITDDGWCQICGTKQPAPEDHVVADHGWFAIVSDRGRVHRTNEDAGAVAARATGVALVVCDGVSSTDQSQHAS
;
A
#
# COMPACT_ATOMS: atom_id res chain seq x y z
N MET A 1 11.81 -12.69 8.91
CA MET A 1 10.68 -11.89 8.43
C MET A 1 10.10 -12.69 7.28
N ALA A 2 8.86 -13.18 7.36
CA ALA A 2 8.29 -13.94 6.24
C ALA A 2 7.94 -12.95 5.13
N GLU A 3 8.52 -13.14 3.94
CA GLU A 3 8.17 -12.39 2.74
C GLU A 3 6.65 -12.53 2.50
N ALA A 4 5.93 -11.41 2.37
CA ALA A 4 4.52 -11.47 2.03
C ALA A 4 4.35 -12.20 0.68
N PRO A 5 3.34 -13.08 0.52
CA PRO A 5 3.17 -13.81 -0.72
C PRO A 5 2.95 -12.84 -1.89
N ARG A 6 3.85 -12.85 -2.86
CA ARG A 6 3.68 -12.11 -4.12
C ARG A 6 2.50 -12.71 -4.88
N ASN A 7 1.54 -11.88 -5.28
CA ASN A 7 0.41 -12.31 -6.10
C ASN A 7 0.83 -12.49 -7.57
N PRO A 8 0.12 -13.32 -8.36
CA PRO A 8 0.30 -13.37 -9.81
C PRO A 8 0.06 -12.01 -10.47
N CYS A 9 0.59 -11.82 -11.67
CA CYS A 9 0.43 -10.57 -12.42
C CYS A 9 -1.04 -10.25 -12.65
N VAL A 10 -1.50 -9.06 -12.22
CA VAL A 10 -2.90 -8.64 -12.35
C VAL A 10 -3.35 -8.42 -13.79
N SER A 11 -2.41 -8.27 -14.73
CA SER A 11 -2.70 -7.99 -16.14
C SER A 11 -2.67 -9.25 -17.01
N CYS A 12 -1.67 -10.12 -16.85
CA CYS A 12 -1.47 -11.28 -17.72
C CYS A 12 -1.51 -12.63 -17.00
N ALA A 13 -1.76 -12.64 -15.67
CA ALA A 13 -1.77 -13.83 -14.83
C ALA A 13 -0.45 -14.63 -14.80
N ALA A 14 0.66 -14.05 -15.26
CA ALA A 14 1.99 -14.63 -15.08
C ALA A 14 2.26 -14.91 -13.58
N ALA A 15 3.00 -15.99 -13.32
CA ALA A 15 3.30 -16.41 -11.97
C ALA A 15 4.03 -15.33 -11.18
N ALA A 16 3.87 -15.34 -9.85
CA ALA A 16 4.53 -14.37 -8.96
C ALA A 16 6.06 -14.36 -9.08
N ALA A 17 6.66 -15.49 -9.48
CA ALA A 17 8.09 -15.61 -9.74
C ALA A 17 8.56 -14.76 -10.94
N GLU A 18 7.66 -14.36 -11.84
CA GLU A 18 7.94 -13.50 -12.99
C GLU A 18 7.80 -12.00 -12.65
N ILE A 19 7.59 -11.66 -11.37
CA ILE A 19 7.53 -10.29 -10.89
C ILE A 19 8.84 -9.96 -10.21
N THR A 20 9.54 -8.96 -10.74
CA THR A 20 10.79 -8.45 -10.19
C THR A 20 10.59 -7.85 -8.80
N ASP A 21 11.67 -7.69 -8.05
CA ASP A 21 11.59 -7.15 -6.69
C ASP A 21 11.17 -5.67 -6.65
N ASP A 22 11.34 -4.93 -7.76
CA ASP A 22 10.82 -3.57 -7.98
C ASP A 22 9.38 -3.56 -8.54
N GLY A 23 8.73 -4.72 -8.59
CA GLY A 23 7.29 -4.87 -8.84
C GLY A 23 6.89 -4.90 -10.32
N TRP A 24 7.78 -5.19 -11.25
CA TRP A 24 7.47 -5.25 -12.68
C TRP A 24 7.30 -6.69 -13.17
N CYS A 25 6.25 -6.96 -13.95
CA CYS A 25 6.09 -8.27 -14.59
C CYS A 25 7.05 -8.41 -15.79
N GLN A 26 7.90 -9.43 -15.78
CA GLN A 26 8.85 -9.72 -16.86
C GLN A 26 8.18 -10.19 -18.15
N ILE A 27 6.94 -10.68 -18.08
CA ILE A 27 6.20 -11.20 -19.24
C ILE A 27 5.46 -10.08 -20.01
N CYS A 28 4.77 -9.18 -19.30
CA CYS A 28 3.94 -8.16 -19.95
C CYS A 28 4.38 -6.71 -19.69
N GLY A 29 5.38 -6.49 -18.83
CA GLY A 29 5.87 -5.15 -18.50
C GLY A 29 4.93 -4.31 -17.64
N THR A 30 3.85 -4.87 -17.10
CA THR A 30 2.94 -4.13 -16.21
C THR A 30 3.53 -4.01 -14.81
N LYS A 31 3.59 -2.79 -14.26
CA LYS A 31 3.90 -2.56 -12.85
C LYS A 31 2.75 -3.09 -11.98
N GLN A 32 3.09 -3.96 -11.04
CA GLN A 32 2.12 -4.56 -10.14
C GLN A 32 1.77 -3.60 -9.01
N PRO A 33 0.52 -3.64 -8.51
CA PRO A 33 0.13 -2.86 -7.34
C PRO A 33 1.05 -3.16 -6.17
N ALA A 34 1.58 -2.11 -5.55
CA ALA A 34 2.37 -2.26 -4.34
C ALA A 34 1.43 -2.56 -3.15
N PRO A 35 1.87 -3.30 -2.11
CA PRO A 35 1.06 -3.50 -0.91
C PRO A 35 0.59 -2.19 -0.28
N GLU A 36 1.37 -1.13 -0.43
CA GLU A 36 1.08 0.21 0.09
C GLU A 36 0.02 0.95 -0.75
N ASP A 37 -0.26 0.51 -1.99
CA ASP A 37 -1.25 1.15 -2.86
C ASP A 37 -2.68 1.01 -2.34
N HIS A 38 -2.93 -0.02 -1.52
CA HIS A 38 -4.23 -0.27 -0.89
C HIS A 38 -4.03 -0.96 0.45
N VAL A 39 -4.25 -0.21 1.53
CA VAL A 39 -4.08 -0.69 2.90
C VAL A 39 -5.44 -0.73 3.57
N VAL A 40 -5.77 -1.89 4.15
CA VAL A 40 -6.98 -2.08 4.98
C VAL A 40 -6.55 -2.64 6.33
N ALA A 41 -6.90 -1.94 7.40
CA ALA A 41 -6.76 -2.40 8.78
C ALA A 41 -8.13 -2.41 9.46
N ASP A 42 -8.70 -3.60 9.63
CA ASP A 42 -9.97 -3.81 10.32
C ASP A 42 -9.73 -4.12 11.81
N HIS A 43 -10.35 -3.33 12.69
CA HIS A 43 -10.31 -3.47 14.14
C HIS A 43 -11.67 -3.87 14.74
N GLY A 44 -12.58 -4.38 13.91
CA GLY A 44 -13.90 -4.92 14.26
C GLY A 44 -14.97 -3.85 14.37
N TRP A 45 -14.80 -2.87 15.25
CA TRP A 45 -15.78 -1.79 15.44
C TRP A 45 -15.40 -0.48 14.73
N PHE A 46 -14.18 -0.42 14.17
CA PHE A 46 -13.73 0.61 13.25
C PHE A 46 -12.69 0.01 12.30
N ALA A 47 -12.44 0.69 11.18
CA ALA A 47 -11.42 0.31 10.22
C ALA A 47 -10.71 1.55 9.67
N ILE A 48 -9.51 1.35 9.14
CA ILE A 48 -8.75 2.36 8.41
C ILE A 48 -8.50 1.81 7.02
N VAL A 49 -8.77 2.63 6.01
CA VAL A 49 -8.55 2.33 4.61
C VAL A 49 -7.77 3.48 3.99
N SER A 50 -6.71 3.16 3.26
CA SER A 50 -5.94 4.11 2.48
C SER A 50 -5.71 3.54 1.08
N ASP A 51 -5.89 4.38 0.08
CA ASP A 51 -5.78 4.05 -1.33
C ASP A 51 -4.87 5.08 -2.01
N ARG A 52 -3.96 4.63 -2.88
CA ARG A 52 -3.15 5.50 -3.75
C ARG A 52 -3.99 6.47 -4.60
N GLY A 53 -5.23 6.10 -4.92
CA GLY A 53 -6.07 6.83 -5.85
C GLY A 53 -5.67 6.61 -7.32
N ARG A 54 -6.47 7.17 -8.24
CA ARG A 54 -6.37 6.86 -9.69
C ARG A 54 -5.22 7.55 -10.41
N VAL A 55 -4.80 8.71 -9.93
CA VAL A 55 -3.86 9.61 -10.64
C VAL A 55 -2.44 9.54 -10.06
N HIS A 56 -2.30 9.28 -8.76
CA HIS A 56 -1.00 9.28 -8.08
C HIS A 56 -0.19 8.03 -8.43
N ARG A 57 1.14 8.16 -8.47
CA ARG A 57 2.07 7.06 -8.79
C ARG A 57 2.33 6.11 -7.62
N THR A 58 2.25 6.64 -6.41
CA THR A 58 2.46 5.94 -5.13
C THR A 58 1.40 6.42 -4.16
N ASN A 59 1.04 5.58 -3.19
CA ASN A 59 0.27 6.06 -2.05
C ASN A 59 1.18 6.92 -1.17
N GLU A 60 0.81 8.18 -0.99
CA GLU A 60 1.56 9.15 -0.18
C GLU A 60 0.90 9.38 1.18
N ASP A 61 -0.24 8.73 1.43
CA ASP A 61 -0.90 8.73 2.72
C ASP A 61 -0.23 7.75 3.67
N ALA A 62 -0.09 8.16 4.93
CA ALA A 62 0.32 7.30 6.03
C ALA A 62 -0.62 7.50 7.21
N GLY A 63 -0.77 6.46 8.03
CA GLY A 63 -1.64 6.51 9.20
C GLY A 63 -1.14 5.66 10.35
N ALA A 64 -1.51 6.08 11.55
CA ALA A 64 -1.24 5.34 12.78
C ALA A 64 -2.47 5.30 13.66
N VAL A 65 -2.67 4.16 14.33
CA VAL A 65 -3.83 3.95 15.20
C VAL A 65 -3.43 3.43 16.56
N ALA A 66 -4.08 3.97 17.59
CA ALA A 66 -3.98 3.47 18.94
C ALA A 66 -5.37 3.31 19.55
N ALA A 67 -5.76 2.06 19.81
CA ALA A 67 -6.93 1.75 20.60
C ALA A 67 -6.68 2.08 22.08
N ARG A 68 -7.66 2.71 22.73
CA ARG A 68 -7.65 3.05 24.17
C ARG A 68 -8.96 2.59 24.82
N ALA A 69 -8.96 2.47 26.14
CA ALA A 69 -10.13 2.02 26.90
C ALA A 69 -11.41 2.87 26.66
N THR A 70 -11.23 4.13 26.27
CA THR A 70 -12.33 5.09 26.07
C THR A 70 -12.55 5.50 24.61
N GLY A 71 -11.83 4.89 23.65
CA GLY A 71 -11.94 5.27 22.24
C GLY A 71 -10.69 4.96 21.42
N VAL A 72 -10.54 5.64 20.28
CA VAL A 72 -9.44 5.43 19.33
C VAL A 72 -8.79 6.77 19.02
N ALA A 73 -7.46 6.79 19.04
CA ALA A 73 -6.68 7.86 18.43
C ALA A 73 -6.26 7.40 17.03
N LEU A 74 -6.61 8.18 16.02
CA LEU A 74 -6.22 7.99 14.62
C LEU A 74 -5.45 9.22 14.17
N VAL A 75 -4.29 9.01 13.56
CA VAL A 75 -3.50 10.06 12.89
C VAL A 75 -3.44 9.70 11.41
N VAL A 76 -3.63 10.71 10.57
CA VAL A 76 -3.47 10.63 9.11
C VAL A 76 -2.51 11.73 8.68
N CYS A 77 -1.51 11.33 7.90
CA CYS A 77 -0.53 12.21 7.29
C CYS A 77 -0.70 12.10 5.76
N ASP A 78 -0.94 13.22 5.10
CA ASP A 78 -1.01 13.33 3.64
C ASP A 78 0.34 13.86 3.13
N GLY A 79 1.12 12.98 2.49
CA GLY A 79 2.39 13.35 1.89
C GLY A 79 2.18 14.19 0.63
N VAL A 80 2.84 15.34 0.56
CA VAL A 80 2.78 16.19 -0.65
C VAL A 80 3.68 15.64 -1.75
N SER A 81 3.15 15.48 -2.97
CA SER A 81 3.84 14.88 -4.12
C SER A 81 5.07 15.65 -4.65
N SER A 82 5.45 16.76 -4.00
CA SER A 82 6.56 17.64 -4.39
C SER A 82 7.89 17.33 -3.69
N THR A 83 7.94 16.32 -2.82
CA THR A 83 9.15 15.95 -2.05
C THR A 83 9.51 14.48 -2.22
N ASP A 84 10.80 14.18 -2.35
CA ASP A 84 11.30 12.80 -2.34
C ASP A 84 10.92 12.07 -1.03
N GLN A 85 10.57 10.78 -1.11
CA GLN A 85 10.18 9.93 0.04
C GLN A 85 8.87 10.34 0.75
N SER A 86 7.94 10.99 0.05
CA SER A 86 6.62 11.39 0.57
C SER A 86 5.80 10.22 1.14
N GLN A 87 6.03 8.97 0.69
CA GLN A 87 5.39 7.77 1.23
C GLN A 87 5.81 7.42 2.68
N HIS A 88 6.78 8.14 3.25
CA HIS A 88 7.23 8.00 4.64
C HIS A 88 6.82 9.20 5.52
N ALA A 89 5.61 9.75 5.34
CA ALA A 89 5.08 10.78 6.23
C ALA A 89 4.66 10.17 7.58
N SER A 90 5.63 9.91 8.47
CA SER A 90 5.42 9.43 9.84
C SER A 90 5.16 10.55 10.85
#